data_AF-L8M6V8-F1
#
_entry.id   AF-L8M6V8-F1
#
_cell.length_a   1.000
_cell.length_b   1.000
_cell.length_c   1.000
_cell.angle_alpha   90.00
_cell.angle_beta   90.00
_cell.angle_gamma   90.00
#
_symmetry.space_group_name_H-M   'P 1'
#
loop_
_entity.id
_entity.type
_entity.pdbx_description
1 polymer ?
#
loop_
_entity_poly.entity_id
_entity_poly.type
_entity_poly.pdbx_seq_one_letter_code
_entity_poly.pdbx_strand_id
1 'polypeptide(L)'
;MATIFVDVDATGINNGSSWGNAFTDLQSALAIAGASDDIWVAEGTYLPTTDGDRDISFVIPSGVEVYGGFEGNELFLEQRDFEENVTILSGNIGANTAGDNSHHVSNSKFKN
;
A
#
# COMPACT_ATOMS: atom_id res chain seq x y z
N MET A 1 13.77 -11.72 -2.30
CA MET A 1 12.58 -11.73 -1.45
C MET A 1 12.93 -10.93 -0.22
N ALA A 2 12.61 -9.66 -0.28
CA ALA A 2 12.58 -8.76 0.85
C ALA A 2 11.13 -8.42 1.16
N THR A 3 10.87 -8.08 2.43
CA THR A 3 9.59 -7.49 2.84
C THR A 3 9.78 -5.99 2.88
N ILE A 4 8.93 -5.27 2.15
CA ILE A 4 8.90 -3.81 2.12
C ILE A 4 7.70 -3.35 2.93
N PHE A 5 7.92 -2.48 3.89
CA PHE A 5 6.88 -1.96 4.78
C PHE A 5 6.37 -0.60 4.28
N VAL A 6 5.06 -0.41 4.34
CA VAL A 6 4.36 0.82 3.98
C VAL A 6 3.42 1.18 5.10
N ASP A 7 3.59 2.36 5.66
CA ASP A 7 2.77 2.89 6.75
C ASP A 7 2.73 4.41 6.63
N VAL A 8 1.52 4.94 6.41
CA VAL A 8 1.28 6.38 6.25
C VAL A 8 1.68 7.19 7.48
N ASP A 9 1.66 6.57 8.66
CA ASP A 9 1.99 7.20 9.94
C ASP A 9 3.47 7.00 10.34
N ALA A 10 4.27 6.32 9.51
CA ALA A 10 5.69 6.12 9.77
C ALA A 10 6.46 7.45 9.78
N THR A 11 7.35 7.60 10.77
CA THR A 11 8.12 8.83 11.00
C THR A 11 9.62 8.67 10.84
N GLY A 12 10.09 7.47 10.49
CA GLY A 12 11.52 7.19 10.32
C GLY A 12 12.07 7.68 8.98
N ILE A 13 13.06 6.94 8.45
CA ILE A 13 13.83 7.41 7.29
C ILE A 13 13.19 7.11 5.93
N ASN A 14 11.95 6.62 5.90
CA ASN A 14 11.14 6.43 4.69
C ASN A 14 11.84 5.56 3.62
N ASN A 15 12.27 4.35 4.02
CA ASN A 15 13.01 3.42 3.16
C ASN A 15 12.40 2.02 3.05
N GLY A 16 11.29 1.75 3.75
CA GLY A 16 10.56 0.48 3.69
C GLY A 16 11.26 -0.71 4.37
N SER A 17 12.33 -0.48 5.14
CA SER A 17 13.14 -1.56 5.76
C SER A 17 12.55 -2.17 7.03
N SER A 18 11.61 -1.49 7.66
CA SER A 18 10.88 -1.90 8.87
C SER A 18 9.66 -1.00 9.03
N TRP A 19 8.71 -1.34 9.90
CA TRP A 19 7.58 -0.46 10.22
C TRP A 19 8.02 0.96 10.64
N GLY A 20 8.99 1.06 11.55
CA GLY A 20 9.49 2.36 11.99
C GLY A 20 10.15 3.20 10.87
N ASN A 21 10.64 2.57 9.80
CA ASN A 21 11.23 3.24 8.64
C ASN A 21 10.41 3.01 7.35
N ALA A 22 9.13 2.67 7.49
CA ALA A 22 8.29 2.27 6.38
C ALA A 22 8.13 3.41 5.36
N PHE A 23 7.75 3.05 4.14
CA PHE A 23 7.34 4.07 3.19
C PHE A 23 6.03 4.72 3.63
N THR A 24 5.96 6.04 3.60
CA THR A 24 4.70 6.76 3.87
C THR A 24 3.72 6.73 2.70
N ASP A 25 4.16 6.23 1.54
CA ASP A 25 3.35 6.08 0.34
C ASP A 25 3.61 4.73 -0.33
N LEU A 26 2.53 4.09 -0.79
CA LEU A 26 2.61 2.78 -1.45
C LEU A 26 3.30 2.87 -2.82
N GLN A 27 3.27 4.03 -3.47
CA GLN A 27 3.80 4.20 -4.82
C GLN A 27 5.34 4.07 -4.84
N SER A 28 6.02 4.61 -3.83
CA SER A 28 7.45 4.48 -3.59
C SER A 28 7.87 3.04 -3.36
N ALA A 29 7.10 2.30 -2.55
CA ALA A 29 7.35 0.87 -2.33
C ALA A 29 7.21 0.05 -3.63
N LEU A 30 6.15 0.31 -4.41
CA LEU A 30 5.93 -0.36 -5.71
C LEU A 30 7.03 -0.03 -6.74
N ALA A 31 7.62 1.17 -6.68
CA ALA A 31 8.67 1.60 -7.60
C ALA A 31 10.00 0.89 -7.36
N ILE A 32 10.27 0.45 -6.12
CA ILE A 32 11.52 -0.24 -5.77
C ILE A 32 11.37 -1.77 -5.67
N ALA A 33 10.15 -2.28 -5.56
CA ALA A 33 9.88 -3.70 -5.36
C ALA A 33 10.36 -4.53 -6.55
N GLY A 34 11.18 -5.54 -6.27
CA GLY A 34 11.64 -6.52 -7.25
C GLY A 34 10.67 -7.69 -7.37
N ALA A 35 10.86 -8.51 -8.42
CA ALA A 35 10.11 -9.75 -8.54
C ALA A 35 10.33 -10.64 -7.30
N SER A 36 9.22 -11.18 -6.76
CA SER A 36 9.18 -11.99 -5.54
C SER A 36 9.35 -11.21 -4.22
N ASP A 37 9.26 -9.88 -4.23
CA ASP A 37 9.17 -9.12 -2.99
C ASP A 37 7.72 -9.02 -2.50
N ASP A 38 7.58 -8.94 -1.19
CA ASP A 38 6.30 -8.77 -0.51
C ASP A 38 6.21 -7.32 -0.01
N ILE A 39 5.08 -6.67 -0.24
CA ILE A 39 4.79 -5.35 0.31
C ILE A 39 3.73 -5.50 1.39
N TRP A 40 4.06 -5.11 2.61
CA TRP A 40 3.14 -5.08 3.74
C TRP A 40 2.69 -3.65 3.97
N VAL A 41 1.39 -3.45 3.96
CA VAL A 41 0.76 -2.14 4.01
C VAL A 41 -0.06 -2.04 5.27
N ALA A 42 0.27 -1.08 6.13
CA ALA A 42 -0.50 -0.77 7.31
C ALA A 42 -1.90 -0.28 6.94
N GLU A 43 -2.74 -0.14 7.95
CA GLU A 43 -4.01 0.54 7.86
C GLU A 43 -3.84 1.95 7.28
N GLY A 44 -4.94 2.49 6.78
CA GLY A 44 -4.98 3.86 6.29
C GLY A 44 -5.30 3.94 4.80
N THR A 45 -5.29 5.17 4.29
CA THR A 45 -5.68 5.47 2.91
C THR A 45 -4.46 5.85 2.08
N TYR A 46 -4.17 5.06 1.05
CA TYR A 46 -3.06 5.27 0.14
C TYR A 46 -3.59 5.76 -1.20
N LEU A 47 -3.02 6.87 -1.68
CA LEU A 47 -3.32 7.48 -2.97
C LEU A 47 -2.18 7.23 -3.96
N PRO A 48 -2.48 6.97 -5.25
CA PRO A 48 -1.45 6.74 -6.27
C PRO A 48 -0.67 8.02 -6.62
N THR A 49 -1.29 9.18 -6.41
CA THR A 49 -0.64 10.49 -6.51
C THR A 49 -1.40 11.51 -5.67
N THR A 50 -0.74 12.60 -5.29
CA THR A 50 -1.34 13.78 -4.65
C THR A 50 -1.72 14.88 -5.65
N ASP A 51 -1.25 14.78 -6.89
CA ASP A 51 -1.27 15.90 -7.85
C ASP A 51 -2.55 15.98 -8.69
N GLY A 52 -3.54 15.12 -8.40
CA GLY A 52 -4.80 15.06 -9.14
C GLY A 52 -4.71 14.37 -10.51
N ASP A 53 -3.53 13.85 -10.86
CA ASP A 53 -3.30 13.17 -12.14
C ASP A 53 -3.98 11.80 -12.16
N ARG A 54 -5.09 11.74 -12.90
CA ARG A 54 -5.97 10.57 -13.03
C ARG A 54 -5.36 9.41 -13.82
N ASP A 55 -4.25 9.65 -14.53
CA ASP A 55 -3.55 8.61 -15.27
C ASP A 55 -2.59 7.80 -14.37
N ILE A 56 -2.31 8.27 -13.16
CA ILE A 56 -1.45 7.57 -12.19
C ILE A 56 -2.27 6.56 -11.39
N SER A 57 -1.79 5.33 -11.35
CA SER A 57 -2.44 4.21 -10.65
C SER A 57 -1.40 3.29 -9.99
N PHE A 58 -1.83 2.54 -8.99
CA PHE A 58 -1.00 1.52 -8.37
C PHE A 58 -0.76 0.37 -9.34
N VAL A 59 0.43 0.33 -9.93
CA VAL A 59 0.88 -0.79 -10.78
C VAL A 59 1.72 -1.74 -9.92
N ILE A 60 1.18 -2.94 -9.66
CA ILE A 60 1.91 -4.00 -8.94
C ILE A 60 2.83 -4.73 -9.92
N PRO A 61 4.17 -4.70 -9.71
CA PRO A 61 5.10 -5.40 -10.59
C PRO A 61 4.83 -6.90 -10.66
N SER A 62 5.24 -7.53 -11.76
CA SER A 62 5.07 -8.98 -11.90
C SER A 62 5.90 -9.72 -10.84
N GLY A 63 5.26 -10.62 -10.12
CA GLY A 63 5.88 -11.40 -9.04
C GLY A 63 5.91 -10.69 -7.68
N VAL A 64 5.43 -9.45 -7.57
CA VAL A 64 5.22 -8.78 -6.28
C VAL A 64 3.85 -9.15 -5.73
N GLU A 65 3.79 -9.40 -4.43
CA GLU A 65 2.55 -9.56 -3.68
C GLU A 65 2.37 -8.39 -2.71
N VAL A 66 1.14 -7.91 -2.55
CA VAL A 66 0.81 -6.78 -1.67
C VAL A 66 -0.25 -7.22 -0.68
N TYR A 67 0.03 -6.97 0.60
CA TYR A 67 -0.75 -7.41 1.74
C TYR A 67 -1.20 -6.20 2.56
N GLY A 68 -2.51 -6.04 2.73
CA GLY A 68 -3.10 -5.06 3.66
C GLY A 68 -3.51 -5.72 4.97
N GLY A 69 -3.95 -4.94 5.95
CA GLY A 69 -4.46 -5.46 7.22
C GLY A 69 -3.49 -5.36 8.40
N PHE A 70 -2.48 -4.49 8.36
CA PHE A 70 -1.49 -4.37 9.42
C PHE A 70 -1.69 -3.09 10.27
N GLU A 71 -1.42 -3.15 11.56
CA GLU A 71 -1.36 -2.00 12.48
C GLU A 71 -0.04 -1.21 12.32
N GLY A 72 1.05 -1.87 11.90
CA GLY A 72 2.37 -1.25 11.78
C GLY A 72 3.35 -1.67 12.88
N ASN A 73 3.16 -2.84 13.48
CA ASN A 73 4.03 -3.36 14.53
C ASN A 73 4.29 -4.88 14.40
N GLU A 74 3.70 -5.51 13.39
CA GLU A 74 3.71 -6.95 13.19
C GLU A 74 5.06 -7.46 12.71
N LEU A 75 5.38 -8.69 13.12
CA LEU A 75 6.59 -9.40 12.72
C LEU A 75 6.30 -10.52 11.70
N PHE A 76 5.04 -10.95 11.60
CA PHE A 76 4.60 -12.09 10.79
C PHE A 76 3.33 -11.78 9.99
N LEU A 77 3.19 -12.40 8.83
CA LEU A 77 2.08 -12.18 7.88
C LEU A 77 0.73 -12.59 8.47
N GLU A 78 0.74 -13.56 9.38
CA GLU A 78 -0.45 -14.12 10.02
C GLU A 78 -1.04 -13.22 11.11
N GLN A 79 -0.33 -12.15 11.50
CA GLN A 79 -0.81 -11.20 12.51
C GLN A 79 -1.76 -10.15 11.94
N ARG A 80 -2.02 -10.17 10.63
CA ARG A 80 -2.92 -9.23 9.95
C ARG A 80 -4.34 -9.35 10.52
N ASP A 81 -4.92 -8.21 10.85
CA ASP A 81 -6.33 -8.06 11.13
C ASP A 81 -6.94 -7.14 10.07
N PHE A 82 -7.46 -7.73 9.00
CA PHE A 82 -8.06 -7.00 7.89
C PHE A 82 -9.46 -6.44 8.20
N GLU A 83 -10.04 -6.77 9.37
CA GLU A 83 -11.30 -6.19 9.84
C GLU A 83 -11.04 -4.93 10.67
N GLU A 84 -10.02 -4.95 11.53
CA GLU A 84 -9.66 -3.83 12.41
C GLU A 84 -8.67 -2.85 11.72
N ASN A 85 -7.69 -3.35 10.98
CA ASN A 85 -6.61 -2.56 10.37
C ASN A 85 -6.83 -2.36 8.87
N VAL A 86 -7.91 -1.67 8.50
CA VAL A 86 -8.36 -1.57 7.11
C VAL A 86 -7.39 -0.74 6.26
N THR A 87 -6.75 -1.38 5.29
CA THR A 87 -5.98 -0.72 4.23
C THR A 87 -6.89 -0.35 3.05
N ILE A 88 -6.89 0.93 2.67
CA ILE A 88 -7.71 1.48 1.59
C ILE A 88 -6.79 1.99 0.47
N LEU A 89 -6.82 1.30 -0.67
CA LEU A 89 -6.18 1.78 -1.91
C LEU A 89 -7.18 2.67 -2.66
N SER A 90 -7.07 3.97 -2.46
CA SER A 90 -8.00 4.93 -3.04
C SER A 90 -7.47 5.47 -4.36
N GLY A 91 -8.21 5.22 -5.44
CA GLY A 91 -8.04 5.92 -6.71
C GLY A 91 -8.76 7.27 -6.75
N ASN A 92 -9.34 7.73 -5.62
CA ASN A 92 -10.02 9.01 -5.56
C ASN A 92 -9.00 10.14 -5.37
N ILE A 93 -8.47 10.62 -6.48
CA ILE A 93 -7.49 11.70 -6.57
C ILE A 93 -8.18 13.10 -6.56
N GLY A 94 -9.41 13.16 -6.04
CA GLY A 94 -10.32 14.31 -6.15
C GLY A 94 -11.50 14.30 -5.16
N ALA A 95 -12.53 15.12 -5.43
CA ALA A 95 -13.60 15.40 -4.49
C ALA A 95 -14.58 14.23 -4.31
N ASN A 96 -14.86 13.89 -3.05
CA ASN A 96 -15.80 12.89 -2.50
C ASN A 96 -17.12 12.69 -3.26
N THR A 97 -17.07 12.10 -4.45
CA THR A 97 -18.23 11.55 -5.15
C THR A 97 -17.84 10.24 -5.81
N ALA A 98 -18.73 9.25 -5.76
CA ALA A 98 -18.51 7.87 -6.24
C ALA A 98 -18.23 7.75 -7.77
N GLY A 99 -18.06 8.86 -8.48
CA GLY A 99 -17.74 8.93 -9.91
C GLY A 99 -16.25 9.06 -10.23
N ASP A 100 -15.38 9.27 -9.24
CA ASP A 100 -13.93 9.43 -9.44
C ASP A 100 -13.09 8.22 -8.98
N ASN A 101 -13.74 7.15 -8.56
CA ASN A 101 -13.06 5.92 -8.17
C ASN A 101 -12.42 5.24 -9.38
N SER A 102 -11.13 4.90 -9.29
CA SER A 102 -10.45 4.07 -10.29
C SER A 102 -11.20 2.75 -10.49
N HIS A 103 -11.51 2.41 -11.74
CA HIS A 103 -12.39 1.30 -12.13
C HIS A 103 -11.88 -0.11 -11.75
N HIS A 104 -10.72 -0.24 -11.10
CA HIS A 104 -9.99 -1.49 -10.94
C HIS A 104 -9.57 -1.80 -9.49
N VAL A 105 -10.39 -1.47 -8.49
CA VAL A 105 -10.15 -1.92 -7.10
C VAL A 105 -10.50 -3.41 -6.91
N SER A 106 -10.24 -4.25 -7.92
CA SER A 106 -10.27 -5.70 -7.81
C SER A 106 -8.98 -6.25 -8.41
N ASN A 107 -7.86 -6.01 -7.74
CA ASN A 107 -6.60 -6.64 -8.14
C ASN A 107 -6.52 -7.98 -7.41
N SER A 108 -6.60 -9.08 -8.15
CA SER A 108 -6.45 -10.47 -7.66
C SER A 108 -5.11 -10.79 -6.97
N LYS A 109 -4.30 -9.76 -6.71
CA LYS A 109 -2.97 -9.77 -6.08
C LYS A 109 -2.88 -8.93 -4.80
N PHE A 110 -3.89 -8.11 -4.50
CA PHE A 110 -4.00 -7.45 -3.21
C PHE A 110 -4.79 -8.36 -2.29
N LYS A 111 -4.15 -8.81 -1.21
CA LYS A 111 -4.74 -9.72 -0.24
C LYS A 111 -5.06 -8.90 1.01
N ASN A 112 -6.35 -8.60 1.22
CA ASN A 112 -6.89 -8.34 2.55
C ASN A 112 -7.14 -9.70 3.19
#